data_AF-D8M0H0-F1
#
_entry.id   AF-D8M0H0-F1
#
_cell.length_a   1.000
_cell.length_b   1.000
_cell.length_c   1.000
_cell.angle_alpha   90.00
_cell.angle_beta   90.00
_cell.angle_gamma   90.00
#
_symmetry.space_group_name_H-M   'P 1'
#
loop_
_entity.id
_entity.type
_entity.pdbx_description
1 polymer ?
#
loop_
_entity_poly.entity_id
_entity_poly.type
_entity_poly.pdbx_seq_one_letter_code
_entity_poly.pdbx_strand_id
1 'polypeptide(L)'
;MEYILSLHPKYLSRRLQDTIKTELYREVEGKYFPSIGYVLIVLSIPSDAGVGLIDPNTGFAEFKIKYNALVYSPIDNEVTYCIVTKVTPKALACKFGPVGNIIVALISYILSRNELLYCTQRVLIGNMCRRVILDGSTGAAI
;
A
#
# COMPACT_ATOMS: atom_id res chain seq x y z
N MET A 1 6.49 -15.23 5.31
CA MET A 1 7.23 -13.98 5.60
C MET A 1 7.74 -14.05 7.04
N GLU A 2 8.78 -13.30 7.37
CA GLU A 2 9.36 -13.24 8.71
C GLU A 2 9.33 -11.80 9.23
N TYR A 3 8.95 -11.61 10.49
CA TYR A 3 8.95 -10.32 11.15
C TYR A 3 9.52 -10.47 12.57
N ILE A 4 10.38 -9.54 12.96
CA ILE A 4 10.98 -9.49 14.30
C ILE A 4 10.11 -8.55 15.13
N LEU A 5 9.37 -9.12 16.08
CA LEU A 5 8.53 -8.36 17.00
C LEU A 5 9.28 -8.13 18.31
N SER A 6 9.50 -6.87 18.67
CA SER A 6 10.14 -6.48 19.94
C SER A 6 9.07 -6.12 20.98
N LEU A 7 8.94 -6.93 22.02
CA LEU A 7 7.97 -6.75 23.10
C LEU A 7 8.63 -6.23 24.37
N HIS A 8 7.99 -5.24 25.00
CA HIS A 8 8.38 -4.75 26.31
C HIS A 8 8.10 -5.82 27.40
N PRO A 9 8.97 -5.98 28.43
CA PRO A 9 8.83 -6.98 29.49
C PRO A 9 7.44 -7.06 30.15
N LYS A 10 6.76 -5.91 30.26
CA LYS A 10 5.38 -5.80 30.78
C LYS A 10 4.39 -6.75 30.09
N TYR A 11 4.60 -7.06 28.81
CA TYR A 11 3.72 -7.88 28.00
C TYR A 11 4.04 -9.39 28.07
N LEU A 12 5.13 -9.77 28.74
CA LEU A 12 5.55 -11.16 28.96
C LEU A 12 4.72 -11.86 30.04
N SER A 13 3.41 -11.94 29.82
CA SER A 13 2.44 -12.52 30.75
C SER A 13 2.03 -13.94 30.33
N ARG A 14 1.14 -14.58 31.12
CA ARG A 14 0.61 -15.93 30.82
C ARG A 14 -0.07 -16.02 29.44
N ARG A 15 -0.54 -14.90 28.87
CA ARG A 15 -1.18 -14.83 27.54
C ARG A 15 -0.24 -14.29 26.45
N LEU A 16 1.05 -14.59 26.56
CA LEU A 16 2.09 -14.10 25.65
C LEU A 16 1.75 -14.34 24.17
N GLN A 17 1.29 -15.54 23.81
CA GLN A 17 1.00 -15.88 22.42
C GLN A 17 -0.13 -15.02 21.82
N ASP A 18 -1.15 -14.71 22.62
CA ASP A 18 -2.25 -13.84 22.17
C ASP A 18 -1.78 -12.39 22.02
N THR A 19 -0.93 -11.93 22.94
CA THR A 19 -0.32 -10.60 22.86
C THR A 19 0.60 -10.48 21.64
N ILE A 20 1.43 -11.50 21.36
CA ILE A 20 2.28 -11.57 20.18
C ILE A 20 1.44 -11.45 18.90
N LYS A 21 0.36 -12.22 18.79
CA LYS A 21 -0.53 -12.17 17.61
C LYS A 21 -1.15 -10.78 17.44
N THR A 22 -1.65 -10.21 18.53
CA THR A 22 -2.30 -8.90 18.52
C THR A 22 -1.32 -7.79 18.10
N GLU A 23 -0.13 -7.77 18.68
CA GLU A 23 0.89 -6.78 18.32
C GLU A 23 1.45 -7.03 16.92
N LEU A 24 1.57 -8.29 16.47
CA LEU A 24 1.94 -8.60 15.09
C LEU A 24 0.93 -8.00 14.10
N TYR A 25 -0.37 -8.26 14.27
CA TYR A 25 -1.40 -7.71 13.39
C TYR A 25 -1.31 -6.18 13.32
N ARG A 26 -1.18 -5.54 14.49
CA ARG A 26 -1.03 -4.09 14.59
C ARG A 26 0.21 -3.56 13.88
N GLU A 27 1.30 -4.32 13.91
CA GLU A 27 2.56 -3.89 13.33
C GLU A 27 2.72 -4.19 11.85
N VAL A 28 2.03 -5.21 11.31
CA VAL A 28 2.18 -5.60 9.91
C VAL A 28 1.01 -5.18 9.05
N GLU A 29 -0.23 -5.23 9.53
CA GLU A 29 -1.41 -4.96 8.71
C GLU A 29 -1.52 -3.48 8.33
N GLY A 30 -1.76 -3.23 7.04
CA GLY A 30 -1.84 -1.89 6.47
C GLY A 30 -0.49 -1.19 6.32
N LYS A 31 0.63 -1.83 6.69
CA LYS A 31 1.98 -1.25 6.52
C LYS A 31 2.61 -1.64 5.20
N TYR A 32 3.51 -0.77 4.73
CA TYR A 32 4.34 -0.99 3.56
C TYR A 32 5.75 -1.42 3.97
N PHE A 33 6.22 -2.52 3.38
CA PHE A 33 7.59 -2.99 3.53
C PHE A 33 8.29 -2.95 2.16
N PRO A 34 9.39 -2.23 1.98
CA PRO A 34 10.04 -2.07 0.67
C PRO A 34 10.43 -3.38 -0.04
N SER A 35 10.73 -4.43 0.72
CA SER A 35 11.12 -5.74 0.18
C SER A 35 9.95 -6.64 -0.20
N ILE A 36 8.72 -6.34 0.25
CA ILE A 36 7.56 -7.24 0.11
C ILE A 36 6.36 -6.52 -0.55
N GLY A 37 6.08 -5.28 -0.15
CA GLY A 37 4.93 -4.50 -0.59
C GLY A 37 4.01 -4.07 0.57
N TYR A 38 2.78 -3.72 0.24
CA TYR A 38 1.71 -3.41 1.20
C TYR A 38 1.09 -4.69 1.75
N VAL A 39 1.20 -4.91 3.05
CA VAL A 39 0.54 -6.01 3.73
C VAL A 39 -0.93 -5.64 3.95
N LEU A 40 -1.84 -6.36 3.29
CA LEU A 40 -3.27 -6.10 3.40
C LEU A 40 -3.86 -6.72 4.66
N ILE A 41 -3.65 -8.04 4.81
CA ILE A 41 -4.20 -8.83 5.91
C ILE A 41 -3.32 -10.04 6.16
N VAL A 42 -3.20 -10.44 7.42
CA VAL A 42 -2.53 -11.68 7.80
C VAL A 42 -3.51 -12.85 7.68
N LEU A 43 -3.14 -13.88 6.92
CA LEU A 43 -3.98 -15.05 6.65
C LEU A 43 -3.81 -16.14 7.71
N SER A 44 -2.58 -16.40 8.12
CA SER A 44 -2.29 -17.44 9.10
C SER A 44 -0.99 -17.17 9.84
N ILE A 45 -1.02 -17.38 11.15
CA ILE A 45 0.15 -17.39 12.03
C ILE A 45 0.26 -18.81 12.60
N PRO A 46 1.47 -19.38 12.72
CA PRO A 46 1.71 -20.61 13.46
C PRO A 46 1.11 -20.54 14.88
N SER A 47 0.74 -21.69 15.42
CA SER A 47 0.17 -21.79 16.78
C SER A 47 1.14 -21.30 17.86
N ASP A 48 2.45 -21.45 17.63
CA ASP A 48 3.52 -21.01 18.53
C ASP A 48 4.47 -20.05 17.81
N ALA A 49 4.74 -18.89 18.43
CA ALA A 49 5.72 -17.90 17.99
C ALA A 49 7.18 -18.35 18.18
N GLY A 50 7.44 -19.43 18.91
CA GLY A 50 8.78 -19.95 19.17
C GLY A 50 9.50 -19.25 20.31
N VAL A 51 10.83 -19.41 20.37
CA VAL A 51 11.67 -18.89 21.46
C VAL A 51 12.03 -17.42 21.18
N GLY A 52 11.71 -16.54 22.13
CA GLY A 52 12.12 -15.14 22.11
C GLY A 52 13.52 -14.95 22.69
N LEU A 53 14.30 -14.04 22.11
CA LEU A 53 15.61 -13.63 22.61
C LEU A 53 15.47 -12.34 23.41
N ILE A 54 16.04 -12.26 24.61
CA ILE A 54 16.02 -11.03 25.40
C ILE A 54 17.27 -10.22 25.05
N ASP A 55 17.07 -8.96 24.66
CA ASP A 55 18.16 -8.00 24.49
C ASP A 55 18.72 -7.62 25.87
N PRO A 56 20.01 -7.88 26.15
CA PRO A 56 20.60 -7.60 27.46
C PRO A 56 20.68 -6.10 27.78
N ASN A 57 20.64 -5.21 26.80
CA ASN A 57 20.79 -3.77 27.02
C ASN A 57 19.46 -3.09 27.37
N THR A 58 18.39 -3.47 26.66
CA THR A 58 17.07 -2.85 26.80
C THR A 58 16.10 -3.67 27.64
N GLY A 59 16.36 -4.98 27.79
CA GLY A 59 15.47 -5.95 28.43
C GLY A 59 14.29 -6.35 27.55
N PHE A 60 14.15 -5.85 26.32
CA PHE A 60 13.07 -6.22 25.42
C PHE A 60 13.23 -7.66 24.94
N ALA A 61 12.11 -8.34 24.71
CA ALA A 61 12.09 -9.68 24.14
C ALA A 61 11.78 -9.61 22.64
N GLU A 62 12.66 -10.14 21.82
CA GLU A 62 12.53 -10.22 20.37
C GLU A 62 12.03 -11.60 19.95
N PHE A 63 10.92 -11.63 19.22
CA PHE A 63 10.33 -12.85 18.68
C PHE A 63 10.42 -12.84 17.16
N LYS A 64 11.05 -13.87 16.59
CA LYS A 64 11.09 -14.08 15.13
C LYS A 64 9.88 -14.87 14.68
N ILE A 65 8.88 -14.18 14.15
CA ILE A 65 7.59 -14.78 13.82
C ILE A 65 7.50 -15.00 12.32
N LYS A 66 7.23 -16.25 11.92
CA LYS A 66 6.85 -16.59 10.55
C LYS A 66 5.34 -16.43 10.40
N TYR A 67 4.89 -15.79 9.33
CA TYR A 67 3.46 -15.64 9.05
C TYR A 67 3.18 -15.63 7.55
N ASN A 68 1.93 -15.91 7.19
CA ASN A 68 1.41 -15.76 5.84
C ASN A 68 0.47 -14.56 5.79
N ALA A 69 0.65 -13.72 4.79
CA ALA A 69 -0.18 -12.55 4.58
C ALA A 69 -0.50 -12.37 3.10
N LEU A 70 -1.64 -11.74 2.85
CA LEU A 70 -1.98 -11.22 1.54
C LEU A 70 -1.26 -9.89 1.36
N VAL A 71 -0.42 -9.81 0.33
CA VAL A 71 0.39 -8.63 0.05
C VAL A 71 0.07 -8.10 -1.33
N TYR A 72 0.07 -6.78 -1.44
CA TYR A 72 -0.05 -6.04 -2.67
C TYR A 72 1.28 -5.33 -2.96
N SER A 73 1.96 -5.72 -4.03
CA SER A 73 3.24 -5.14 -4.43
C SER A 73 3.14 -4.66 -5.87
N PRO A 74 3.12 -3.33 -6.13
CA PRO A 74 3.07 -2.80 -7.48
C PRO A 74 4.39 -3.10 -8.21
N ILE A 75 4.30 -3.39 -9.50
CA ILE A 75 5.47 -3.61 -10.35
C ILE A 75 5.72 -2.36 -11.20
N ASP A 76 6.99 -2.03 -11.44
CA ASP A 76 7.36 -0.93 -12.33
C ASP A 76 6.80 -1.17 -13.74
N ASN A 77 6.08 -0.18 -14.27
CA ASN A 77 5.37 -0.22 -15.56
C ASN A 77 4.23 -1.26 -15.64
N GLU A 78 3.60 -1.58 -14.51
CA GLU A 78 2.40 -2.41 -14.49
C GLU A 78 1.20 -1.64 -15.07
N VAL A 79 0.61 -2.15 -16.15
CA VAL A 79 -0.64 -1.60 -16.68
C VAL A 79 -1.79 -2.03 -15.78
N THR A 80 -2.48 -1.05 -15.21
CA THR A 80 -3.47 -1.32 -14.18
C THR A 80 -4.69 -0.40 -14.29
N TYR A 81 -5.82 -0.85 -13.76
CA TYR A 81 -7.05 -0.06 -13.75
C TYR A 81 -7.12 0.87 -12.55
N CYS A 82 -7.41 2.14 -12.80
CA CYS A 82 -7.50 3.16 -11.77
C CYS A 82 -8.77 4.01 -11.94
N ILE A 83 -9.18 4.63 -10.83
CA ILE A 83 -10.27 5.59 -10.80
C ILE A 83 -9.66 6.97 -10.66
N VAL A 84 -9.96 7.89 -11.58
CA VAL A 84 -9.47 9.27 -11.51
C VAL A 84 -10.10 9.95 -10.28
N THR A 85 -9.29 10.48 -9.37
CA THR A 85 -9.77 11.19 -8.18
C THR A 85 -9.55 12.69 -8.24
N LYS A 86 -8.50 13.13 -8.95
CA LYS A 86 -8.24 14.56 -9.13
C LYS A 86 -7.57 14.84 -10.45
N VAL A 87 -8.10 15.85 -11.12
CA VAL A 87 -7.59 16.35 -12.39
C VAL A 87 -6.84 17.66 -12.13
N THR A 88 -5.55 17.71 -12.47
CA THR A 88 -4.72 18.92 -12.40
C THR A 88 -4.14 19.21 -13.79
N PRO A 89 -3.91 20.48 -14.20
CA PRO A 89 -3.39 20.79 -15.54
C PRO A 89 -2.06 20.13 -15.93
N LYS A 90 -1.28 19.66 -14.94
CA LYS A 90 0.01 18.97 -15.17
C LYS A 90 -0.09 17.44 -15.06
N ALA A 91 -1.02 16.93 -14.27
CA ALA A 91 -1.06 15.53 -13.90
C ALA A 91 -2.47 15.05 -13.53
N LEU A 92 -2.71 13.75 -13.75
CA LEU A 92 -3.87 13.04 -13.25
C LEU A 92 -3.50 12.27 -11.99
N ALA A 93 -4.25 12.50 -10.91
CA ALA A 93 -4.20 11.67 -9.72
C ALA A 93 -5.30 10.62 -9.84
N CYS A 94 -4.91 9.36 -9.70
CA CYS A 94 -5.83 8.24 -9.76
C CYS A 94 -5.63 7.36 -8.53
N LYS A 95 -6.73 6.79 -8.06
CA LYS A 95 -6.70 5.77 -7.01
C LYS A 95 -6.60 4.41 -7.66
N PHE A 96 -5.62 3.64 -7.24
CA PHE A 96 -5.42 2.26 -7.63
C PHE A 96 -4.94 1.44 -6.43
N GLY A 97 -5.52 0.25 -6.28
CA GLY A 97 -5.17 -0.67 -5.21
C GLY A 97 -5.50 -0.15 -3.79
N PRO A 98 -4.90 -0.75 -2.76
CA PRO A 98 -5.05 -0.34 -1.37
C PRO A 98 -4.32 0.96 -1.04
N VAL A 99 -3.40 1.38 -1.91
CA VAL A 99 -2.60 2.58 -1.72
C VAL A 99 -3.44 3.80 -2.07
N GLY A 100 -3.61 4.69 -1.10
CA GLY A 100 -4.34 5.94 -1.32
C GLY A 100 -3.61 6.84 -2.29
N ASN A 101 -4.31 7.26 -3.36
CA ASN A 101 -3.95 8.31 -4.33
C ASN A 101 -2.49 8.28 -4.81
N ILE A 102 -2.22 7.55 -5.90
CA ILE A 102 -0.94 7.64 -6.61
C ILE A 102 -1.12 8.62 -7.78
N ILE A 103 -0.11 9.47 -8.04
CA ILE A 103 -0.07 10.30 -9.24
C ILE A 103 0.41 9.39 -10.36
N VAL A 104 -0.49 8.99 -11.26
CA VAL A 104 -0.17 7.93 -12.22
C VAL A 104 0.35 8.49 -13.54
N ALA A 105 -0.03 9.72 -13.93
CA ALA A 105 0.38 10.20 -15.25
C ALA A 105 0.58 11.71 -15.34
N LEU A 106 1.71 12.09 -15.96
CA LEU A 106 1.88 13.39 -16.58
C LEU A 106 1.00 13.45 -17.83
N ILE A 107 0.23 14.52 -17.99
CA ILE A 107 -0.71 14.67 -19.11
C ILE A 107 0.00 14.60 -20.47
N SER A 108 1.29 14.96 -20.54
CA SER A 108 2.13 14.85 -21.73
C SER A 108 2.34 13.42 -22.26
N TYR A 109 2.11 12.40 -21.42
CA TYR A 109 2.23 10.99 -21.82
C TYR A 109 0.89 10.40 -22.33
N ILE A 110 -0.24 11.05 -22.00
CA ILE A 110 -1.59 10.61 -22.37
C ILE A 110 -2.08 11.27 -23.65
N LEU A 111 -1.78 12.55 -23.84
CA LEU A 111 -2.19 13.32 -25.00
C LEU A 111 -0.95 13.70 -25.81
N SER A 112 -0.91 13.29 -27.08
CA SER A 112 0.01 13.80 -28.08
C SER A 112 0.03 15.33 -27.99
N ARG A 113 1.25 15.91 -27.90
CA ARG A 113 1.49 17.36 -27.69
C ARG A 113 0.51 18.20 -28.54
N ASN A 114 -0.34 19.00 -27.88
CA ASN A 114 -1.33 19.96 -28.43
C ASN A 114 -2.82 19.54 -28.50
N GLU A 115 -3.31 18.66 -27.63
CA GLU A 115 -4.74 18.27 -27.61
C GLU A 115 -5.55 18.73 -26.37
N LEU A 116 -4.98 19.54 -25.47
CA LEU A 116 -5.70 20.07 -24.31
C LEU A 116 -6.47 21.34 -24.66
N LEU A 117 -7.80 21.26 -24.68
CA LEU A 117 -8.67 22.42 -24.90
C LEU A 117 -8.98 23.18 -23.61
N TYR A 118 -9.31 22.48 -22.52
CA TYR A 118 -9.76 23.09 -21.26
C TYR A 118 -9.44 22.17 -20.07
N CYS A 119 -8.83 22.74 -19.03
CA CYS A 119 -8.66 22.07 -17.72
C CYS A 119 -9.28 22.96 -16.64
N THR A 120 -10.61 22.97 -16.53
CA THR A 120 -11.26 23.34 -15.26
C THR A 120 -11.05 22.20 -14.27
N GLN A 121 -11.08 22.46 -12.96
CA GLN A 121 -10.66 21.55 -11.87
C GLN A 121 -11.29 20.13 -11.86
N ARG A 122 -12.17 19.78 -12.80
CA ARG A 122 -12.93 18.53 -12.86
C ARG A 122 -13.00 17.85 -14.24
N VAL A 123 -12.47 18.46 -15.31
CA VAL A 123 -12.70 17.97 -16.69
C VAL A 123 -11.44 18.12 -17.54
N LEU A 124 -11.02 17.06 -18.23
CA LEU A 124 -10.13 17.12 -19.39
C LEU A 124 -10.87 16.71 -20.65
N ILE A 125 -10.75 17.51 -21.71
CA ILE A 125 -11.33 17.24 -23.03
C ILE A 125 -10.20 17.23 -24.07
N GLY A 126 -10.10 16.12 -24.80
CA GLY A 126 -9.20 15.98 -25.95
C GLY A 126 -9.79 16.58 -27.23
N ASN A 127 -8.94 17.15 -28.08
CA ASN A 127 -9.36 17.85 -29.30
C ASN A 127 -9.80 16.90 -30.43
N MET A 128 -9.13 15.74 -30.60
CA MET A 128 -9.44 14.76 -31.64
C MET A 128 -10.28 13.58 -31.12
N CYS A 129 -10.02 13.18 -29.88
CA CYS A 129 -10.82 12.18 -29.18
C CYS A 129 -11.91 12.92 -28.40
N ARG A 130 -13.20 12.71 -28.73
CA ARG A 130 -14.38 13.14 -27.94
C ARG A 130 -14.44 12.50 -26.53
N ARG A 131 -13.31 12.15 -25.94
CA ARG A 131 -13.18 11.54 -24.62
C ARG A 131 -13.06 12.66 -23.59
N VAL A 132 -14.01 12.64 -22.67
CA VAL A 132 -14.06 13.53 -21.52
C VAL A 132 -13.61 12.72 -20.32
N ILE A 133 -12.52 13.13 -19.67
CA ILE A 133 -12.07 12.52 -18.42
C ILE A 133 -12.55 13.39 -17.28
N LEU A 134 -13.43 12.82 -16.45
CA LEU A 134 -14.01 13.43 -15.27
C LEU A 134 -13.47 12.77 -13.99
N ASP A 135 -13.62 13.47 -12.87
CA ASP A 135 -13.52 12.84 -11.55
C ASP A 135 -14.48 11.64 -11.45
N GLY A 136 -13.96 10.48 -11.04
CA GLY A 136 -14.67 9.19 -11.02
C GLY A 136 -14.63 8.39 -12.32
N SER A 137 -13.99 8.89 -13.38
CA SER A 137 -13.82 8.11 -14.62
C SER A 137 -12.88 6.93 -14.38
N THR A 138 -13.18 5.78 -14.99
CA THR A 138 -12.32 4.61 -15.01
C THR A 138 -11.34 4.70 -16.17
N GLY A 139 -10.08 4.36 -15.92
CA GLY A 139 -9.03 4.33 -16.93
C GLY A 139 -7.99 3.25 -16.66
N ALA A 140 -7.25 2.86 -17.70
CA ALA A 140 -6.02 2.08 -17.54
C ALA A 140 -4.84 3.06 -17.51
N ALA A 141 -3.91 2.84 -16.59
CA ALA A 141 -2.72 3.66 -16.42
C ALA A 141 -1.50 2.78 -16.14
N ILE A 142 -0.31 3.30 -16.42
CA ILE A 142 0.99 2.61 -16.35
C ILE A 142 1.86 3.33 -15.32
#